data_AF-A0A835ZNF0-F1
#
_entry.id   AF-A0A835ZNF0-F1
#
_cell.length_a   1.000
_cell.length_b   1.000
_cell.length_c   1.000
_cell.angle_alpha   90.00
_cell.angle_beta   90.00
_cell.angle_gamma   90.00
#
_symmetry.space_group_name_H-M   'P 1'
#
loop_
_entity.id
_entity.type
_entity.pdbx_description
1 polymer ?
#
loop_
_entity_poly.entity_id
_entity_poly.type
_entity_poly.pdbx_seq_one_letter_code
_entity_poly.pdbx_strand_id
1 'polypeptide(L)' 'MATARVHRFSNWGKEKRGAHYPCQWYLMERDRRVSGVNRSYVSKGLENID' A
#
# COMPACT_ATOMS: atom_id res chain seq x y z
N MET A 1 14.46 -13.63 -9.36
CA MET A 1 13.17 -14.20 -8.86
C MET A 1 12.94 -14.03 -7.36
N ALA A 2 13.97 -13.93 -6.51
CA ALA A 2 13.80 -13.74 -5.07
C ALA A 2 13.12 -12.41 -4.70
N THR A 3 13.54 -11.31 -5.33
CA THR A 3 13.01 -9.96 -5.09
C THR A 3 11.51 -9.83 -5.34
N ALA A 4 10.99 -10.43 -6.42
CA ALA A 4 9.56 -10.43 -6.70
C ALA A 4 8.75 -11.18 -5.64
N ARG A 5 9.27 -12.31 -5.12
CA ARG A 5 8.62 -13.06 -4.04
C ARG A 5 8.62 -12.29 -2.73
N VAL A 6 9.74 -11.64 -2.38
CA VAL A 6 9.84 -10.78 -1.19
C VAL A 6 8.90 -9.59 -1.29
N HIS A 7 8.83 -8.92 -2.45
CA HIS A 7 7.90 -7.80 -2.65
C HIS A 7 6.44 -8.21 -2.48
N ARG A 8 6.05 -9.38 -3.02
CA ARG A 8 4.71 -9.92 -2.80
C ARG A 8 4.47 -10.26 -1.35
N PHE A 9 5.41 -10.93 -0.69
CA PHE A 9 5.27 -11.30 0.73
C PHE A 9 5.08 -10.06 1.62
N SER A 10 5.93 -9.04 1.47
CA SER A 10 5.89 -7.84 2.31
C SER A 10 4.70 -6.91 2.03
N ASN A 11 4.06 -6.99 0.86
CA ASN A 11 2.92 -6.16 0.47
C ASN A 11 1.62 -6.96 0.31
N TRP A 12 1.44 -8.02 1.11
CA TRP A 12 0.21 -8.82 1.15
C TRP A 12 -0.19 -9.42 -0.21
N GLY A 13 0.77 -10.06 -0.88
CA GLY A 13 0.59 -10.69 -2.18
C GLY A 13 0.54 -9.71 -3.37
N LYS A 14 0.51 -8.39 -3.12
CA LYS A 14 0.48 -7.35 -4.15
C LYS A 14 1.88 -6.93 -4.57
N GLU A 15 1.95 -6.24 -5.69
CA GLU A 15 3.20 -5.62 -6.12
C GLU A 15 3.55 -4.43 -5.23
N LYS A 16 4.86 -4.21 -5.03
CA LYS A 16 5.36 -3.06 -4.28
C LYS A 16 5.03 -1.78 -5.05
N ARG A 17 4.39 -0.82 -4.40
CA ARG A 17 4.14 0.50 -5.01
C ARG A 17 5.44 1.27 -5.18
N GLY A 18 5.68 1.76 -6.40
CA GLY A 18 6.71 2.74 -6.71
C GLY A 18 6.16 4.16 -6.55
N ALA A 19 6.93 5.03 -5.92
CA ALA A 19 6.60 6.45 -5.76
C ALA A 19 7.69 7.30 -6.43
N HIS A 20 7.68 7.32 -7.76
CA HIS A 20 8.61 8.12 -8.56
C HIS A 20 8.24 9.61 -8.53
N TYR A 21 6.96 9.91 -8.34
CA TYR A 21 6.45 11.28 -8.30
C TYR A 21 5.87 11.64 -6.93
N PRO A 22 5.91 12.92 -6.52
CA PRO A 22 5.37 13.38 -5.24
C PRO A 22 3.89 13.05 -5.05
N CYS A 23 3.09 13.09 -6.11
CA CYS A 23 1.67 12.72 -6.06
C CYS A 23 1.48 11.25 -5.67
N GLN A 24 2.33 10.34 -6.17
CA GLN A 24 2.28 8.92 -5.82
C GLN A 24 2.64 8.71 -4.34
N TRP A 25 3.65 9.45 -3.85
CA TRP A 25 4.03 9.44 -2.43
C TRP A 25 2.90 9.93 -1.53
N TYR A 26 2.27 11.05 -1.89
CA TYR A 26 1.15 11.61 -1.15
C TYR A 26 -0.02 10.62 -1.04
N LEU A 27 -0.36 9.93 -2.14
CA LEU A 27 -1.41 8.91 -2.14
C LEU A 27 -1.03 7.67 -1.30
N MET A 28 0.24 7.26 -1.30
CA MET A 28 0.71 6.18 -0.42
C MET A 28 0.62 6.55 1.05
N GLU A 29 0.98 7.79 1.40
CA GLU A 29 0.86 8.30 2.77
C GLU A 29 -0.60 8.43 3.21
N ARG A 30 -1.49 8.87 2.31
CA ARG A 30 -2.93 8.84 2.55
C ARG A 30 -3.40 7.44 2.88
N ASP A 31 -3.04 6.44 2.08
CA ASP A 31 -3.45 5.06 2.30
C ASP A 31 -2.87 4.50 3.62
N ARG A 32 -1.64 4.87 3.99
CA ARG A 32 -1.05 4.53 5.30
C ARG A 32 -1.87 5.05 6.47
N ARG A 33 -2.39 6.29 6.36
CA ARG A 33 -3.21 6.94 7.40
C ARG A 33 -4.60 6.33 7.49
N VAL A 34 -5.27 6.14 6.36
CA VAL A 34 -6.64 5.57 6.28
C VAL A 34 -6.68 4.10 6.72
N SER A 35 -5.59 3.38 6.51
CA SER A 35 -5.44 1.96 6.90
C SER A 35 -5.64 1.71 8.40
N GLY A 36 -5.36 2.68 9.28
CA GLY A 36 -5.49 2.56 10.74
C GLY A 36 -4.42 1.69 11.42
N VAL A 37 -3.70 0.87 10.66
CA VAL A 37 -2.61 0.00 11.16
C VAL A 37 -1.23 0.45 10.68
N ASN A 38 -1.10 1.69 10.24
CA ASN A 38 0.14 2.29 9.77
C ASN A 38 0.83 1.51 8.61
N ARG A 39 0.05 0.86 7.75
CA ARG A 39 0.55 0.06 6.61
C ARG A 39 -0.19 0.45 5.33
N SER A 40 0.53 0.88 4.31
CA SER A 40 -0.04 1.40 3.05
C SER A 40 -0.61 0.34 2.09
N TYR A 41 -0.20 -0.93 2.22
CA TYR A 41 -0.70 -2.02 1.37
C TYR A 41 -2.05 -2.59 1.84
N VAL A 42 -2.48 -2.24 3.05
CA VAL A 42 -3.79 -2.60 3.61
C VAL A 42 -4.82 -1.63 3.06
N SER A 43 -5.55 -2.08 2.04
CA SER A 43 -6.59 -1.29 1.38
C SER A 43 -7.87 -1.32 2.20
N LYS A 44 -8.58 -0.19 2.25
CA LYS A 44 -9.94 -0.07 2.78
C LYS A 44 -10.87 0.20 1.61
N GLY A 45 -11.88 -0.63 1.45
CA GLY A 45 -12.90 -0.47 0.41
C GLY A 45 -14.10 0.33 0.90
N LEU A 46 -15.25 0.07 0.28
CA LEU A 46 -16.52 0.71 0.64
C LEU A 46 -17.03 0.28 2.02
N GLU A 47 -16.52 -0.85 2.56
CA GLU A 47 -16.84 -1.31 3.91
C GLU A 47 -16.40 -0.35 5.03
N ASN A 48 -15.58 0.65 4.70
CA ASN A 48 -15.11 1.67 5.65
C ASN A 48 -15.93 2.96 5.62
N ILE A 49 -17.03 2.99 4.86
CA ILE A 49 -17.94 4.12 4.72
C ILE A 49 -19.31 3.66 5.26
N ASP A 50 -19.85 4.42 6.22
CA ASP A 50 -21.19 4.22 6.80
C ASP A 50 -22.28 4.79 5.90
#